data_AF-A0A9E3BN39-F1
#
_entry.id   AF-A0A9E3BN39-F1
#
_cell.length_a   1.000
_cell.length_b   1.000
_cell.length_c   1.000
_cell.angle_alpha   90.00
_cell.angle_beta   90.00
_cell.angle_gamma   90.00
#
_symmetry.space_group_name_H-M   'P 1'
#
loop_
_entity.id
_entity.type
_entity.pdbx_description
1 polymer ?
#
loop_
_entity_poly.entity_id
_entity_poly.type
_entity_poly.pdbx_seq_one_letter_code
_entity_poly.pdbx_strand_id
1 'polypeptide(L)' 'MSWQHIRIARFGGPEVLELSEETTLPRPGPGEARIKVLAAGTGFTDAFIRRGRYPDFKGPLPFTPGY' A
#
# COMPACT_ATOMS: atom_id res chain seq x y z
N MET A 1 17.47 7.10 4.50
CA MET A 1 16.82 6.37 5.61
C MET A 1 15.95 5.33 4.96
N SER A 2 16.06 4.07 5.38
CA SER A 2 15.15 3.04 4.89
C SER A 2 13.78 3.19 5.55
N TRP A 3 12.75 2.65 4.89
CA TRP A 3 11.39 2.59 5.40
C TRP A 3 10.72 1.32 4.90
N GLN A 4 9.68 0.89 5.62
CA GLN A 4 8.97 -0.33 5.32
C GLN A 4 7.51 -0.04 4.98
N HIS A 5 6.94 -0.86 4.10
CA HIS A 5 5.53 -0.82 3.77
C HIS A 5 5.03 -2.19 3.33
N ILE A 6 3.70 -2.35 3.35
CA ILE A 6 3.07 -3.53 2.76
C ILE A 6 2.96 -3.33 1.25
N ARG A 7 3.34 -4.35 0.49
CA ARG A 7 3.27 -4.39 -0.97
C ARG A 7 2.45 -5.60 -1.40
N ILE A 8 1.49 -5.38 -2.30
CA ILE A 8 0.66 -6.44 -2.88
C ILE A 8 0.94 -6.50 -4.38
N ALA A 9 1.63 -7.55 -4.83
CA ALA A 9 2.02 -7.72 -6.24
C ALA A 9 0.99 -8.50 -7.08
N ARG A 10 0.08 -9.22 -6.44
CA ARG A 10 -0.98 -10.03 -7.05
C ARG A 10 -2.18 -10.10 -6.12
N PHE A 11 -3.38 -10.27 -6.68
CA PHE A 11 -4.58 -10.47 -5.87
C PHE A 11 -4.55 -11.84 -5.17
N GLY A 12 -5.13 -11.91 -3.96
CA GLY A 12 -5.21 -13.16 -3.21
C GLY A 12 -5.69 -13.03 -1.76
N GLY A 13 -5.48 -14.09 -0.99
CA GLY A 13 -5.70 -14.10 0.44
C GLY A 13 -4.64 -13.31 1.21
N PRO A 14 -4.60 -13.38 2.55
CA PRO A 14 -3.62 -12.66 3.36
C PRO A 14 -2.16 -12.95 3.01
N GLU A 15 -1.88 -14.12 2.44
CA GLU A 15 -0.55 -14.58 2.02
C GLU A 15 0.11 -13.72 0.94
N VAL A 16 -0.64 -12.85 0.28
CA VAL A 16 -0.08 -11.90 -0.72
C VAL A 16 0.43 -10.59 -0.10
N LEU A 17 0.28 -10.41 1.22
CA LEU A 17 0.81 -9.25 1.93
C LEU A 17 2.31 -9.43 2.16
N GLU A 18 3.12 -8.69 1.41
CA GLU A 18 4.58 -8.76 1.49
C GLU A 18 5.10 -7.49 2.19
N LEU A 19 5.95 -7.65 3.21
CA LEU A 19 6.67 -6.52 3.80
C LEU A 19 7.84 -6.17 2.89
N SER A 20 7.83 -4.96 2.33
CA SER A 20 8.88 -4.42 1.48
C SER A 20 9.68 -3.38 2.25
N GLU A 21 11.01 -3.41 2.10
CA GLU A 21 11.91 -2.39 2.61
C GLU A 21 12.51 -1.59 1.46
N GLU A 22 12.36 -0.28 1.53
CA GLU A 22 12.88 0.67 0.56
C GLU A 22 14.08 1.40 1.16
N THR A 23 15.14 1.58 0.38
CA THR A 23 16.40 2.16 0.88
C THR A 23 16.41 3.69 0.88
N THR A 24 15.46 4.31 0.16
CA THR A 24 15.36 5.76 0.02
C THR A 24 13.94 6.23 0.30
N LEU A 25 13.83 7.41 0.93
CA LEU A 25 12.54 8.06 1.14
C LEU A 25 12.14 8.83 -0.13
N PRO A 26 10.90 8.69 -0.62
CA PRO A 26 10.43 9.50 -1.74
C PRO A 26 10.46 10.99 -1.37
N ARG A 27 10.77 11.83 -2.36
CA ARG A 27 10.68 13.29 -2.23
C ARG A 27 9.29 13.73 -2.67
N PRO A 28 8.57 14.53 -1.87
CA PRO A 28 7.28 15.07 -2.29
C PRO A 28 7.48 16.03 -3.47
N GLY A 29 6.58 15.98 -4.45
CA GLY A 29 6.49 16.97 -5.53
C GLY A 29 5.85 18.29 -5.08
N PRO A 30 5.72 19.28 -5.98
CA PRO A 30 5.02 20.53 -5.67
C PRO A 30 3.58 20.27 -5.23
N GLY A 31 3.21 20.79 -4.05
CA GLY A 31 1.86 20.62 -3.48
C GLY A 31 1.65 19.31 -2.69
N GLU A 32 2.66 18.44 -2.61
CA GLU A 32 2.59 17.20 -1.84
C GLU A 32 3.27 17.35 -0.47
N ALA A 33 2.89 16.49 0.48
CA ALA A 33 3.54 16.36 1.77
C ALA A 33 4.05 14.93 1.98
N ARG A 34 5.20 14.79 2.64
CA ARG A 34 5.70 13.49 3.10
C ARG A 34 5.38 13.31 4.56
N ILE A 35 4.63 12.25 4.87
CA ILE A 35 4.19 11.95 6.23
C ILE A 35 4.95 10.75 6.79
N LYS A 36 5.45 10.87 8.01
CA LYS A 36 5.92 9.71 8.78
C LYS A 36 4.69 9.03 9.39
N VAL A 37 4.22 7.97 8.75
CA VAL A 37 3.07 7.18 9.23
C VAL A 37 3.47 6.46 10.52
N LEU A 38 2.82 6.82 11.64
CA LEU A 38 3.03 6.16 12.95
C LEU A 38 2.09 4.97 13.15
N ALA A 39 0.89 5.05 12.57
CA ALA A 39 -0.11 4.00 12.53
C ALA A 39 -0.95 4.18 11.26
N ALA A 40 -1.46 3.07 10.72
CA ALA A 40 -2.41 3.05 9.62
C ALA A 40 -3.63 2.22 10.03
N GLY A 41 -4.83 2.73 9.74
CA GLY A 41 -6.05 1.97 9.93
C GLY A 41 -6.15 0.86 8.88
N THR A 42 -6.78 -0.26 9.27
CA THR A 42 -7.13 -1.33 8.33
C THR A 42 -8.64 -1.41 8.20
N GLY A 43 -9.15 -1.47 6.97
CA GLY A 43 -10.57 -1.51 6.69
C GLY A 43 -11.02 -2.72 5.88
N PHE A 44 -12.33 -2.87 5.79
CA PHE A 44 -12.97 -3.83 4.87
C PHE A 44 -12.51 -3.64 3.43
N THR A 45 -12.35 -2.38 3.00
CA THR A 45 -11.90 -2.01 1.65
C THR A 45 -10.54 -2.60 1.31
N ASP A 46 -9.56 -2.52 2.21
CA ASP A 46 -8.21 -3.08 1.99
C ASP A 46 -8.29 -4.59 1.70
N ALA A 47 -9.11 -5.32 2.44
CA ALA A 47 -9.29 -6.75 2.27
C ALA A 47 -9.96 -7.10 0.93
N PHE A 48 -10.92 -6.28 0.47
CA PHE A 48 -11.61 -6.50 -0.80
C PHE A 48 -10.74 -6.14 -2.00
N ILE A 49 -9.99 -5.04 -1.92
CA ILE A 49 -9.03 -4.65 -2.96
C ILE A 49 -7.95 -5.75 -3.08
N ARG A 50 -7.34 -6.17 -1.96
CA ARG A 50 -6.33 -7.25 -1.96
C ARG A 50 -6.84 -8.55 -2.59
N ARG A 51 -8.11 -8.90 -2.35
CA ARG A 51 -8.76 -10.09 -2.95
C ARG A 51 -9.09 -9.93 -4.43
N GLY A 52 -8.91 -8.75 -5.01
CA GLY A 52 -9.33 -8.44 -6.39
C GLY A 52 -10.86 -8.39 -6.55
N ARG A 53 -11.59 -8.09 -5.47
CA ARG A 53 -13.07 -8.09 -5.43
C ARG A 53 -13.68 -6.71 -5.23
N TYR A 54 -12.90 -5.65 -5.41
CA TYR A 54 -13.37 -4.28 -5.30
C TYR A 54 -13.55 -3.68 -6.71
N PRO A 55 -14.79 -3.52 -7.22
CA PRO A 55 -15.04 -3.13 -8.61
C PRO A 55 -14.39 -1.81 -9.03
N ASP A 56 -14.28 -0.86 -8.11
CA ASP A 56 -13.76 0.48 -8.40
C ASP A 56 -12.24 0.58 -8.32
N PHE A 57 -11.56 -0.50 -7.89
CA PHE A 57 -10.10 -0.49 -7.85
C PHE A 57 -9.54 -0.69 -9.26
N LYS A 58 -8.99 0.40 -9.82
CA LYS A 58 -8.33 0.42 -11.12
C LYS A 58 -6.81 0.67 -11.02
N GLY A 59 -6.27 0.58 -9.80
CA GLY A 59 -4.86 0.85 -9.54
C GLY A 59 -3.95 -0.23 -10.13
N PRO A 60 -2.72 0.12 -10.55
CA PRO A 60 -1.75 -0.85 -11.00
C PRO A 60 -1.29 -1.75 -9.84
N LEU A 61 -0.90 -2.98 -10.17
CA LEU A 61 -0.09 -3.81 -9.28
C LEU A 61 1.40 -3.56 -9.61
N PRO A 62 2.30 -3.54 -8.61
CA PRO A 62 2.04 -3.66 -7.18
C PRO A 62 1.43 -2.39 -6.57
N PHE A 63 0.72 -2.51 -5.46
CA PHE A 63 0.24 -1.35 -4.68
C PHE A 63 0.49 -1.52 -3.17
N THR A 64 0.45 -0.39 -2.46
CA THR A 64 0.45 -0.31 -0.99
C THR A 64 -0.99 -0.08 -0.51
N PRO A 65 -1.57 -0.94 0.33
CA PRO A 65 -2.90 -0.73 0.90
C PRO A 65 -2.90 0.36 1.99
N GLY A 66 -4.09 0.84 2.35
CA GLY A 66 -4.31 2.01 3.18
C GLY A 66 -5.28 2.98 2.48
N TYR A 67 -6.40 3.25 3.12
CA TYR A 67 -7.44 4.17 2.63
C TYR A 67 -7.16 5.62 3.05
#